data_AF-A0A3A8Z1E1-F1
#
_entry.id   AF-A0A3A8Z1E1-F1
#
_cell.length_a   1.000
_cell.length_b   1.000
_cell.length_c   1.000
_cell.angle_alpha   90.00
_cell.angle_beta   90.00
_cell.angle_gamma   90.00
#
_symmetry.space_group_name_H-M   'P 1'
#
loop_
_entity.id
_entity.type
_entity.pdbx_description
1 polymer ?
#
loop_
_entity_poly.entity_id
_entity_poly.type
_entity_poly.pdbx_seq_one_letter_code
_entity_poly.pdbx_strand_id
1 'polypeptide(L)'
;MYVTVTKTQAYGWQMGENIMKQRRFQNLITKIKVQKQLYIIYFIAMFIPFASIGGYLVFNTRSLLFEHYEEQAYSDNLRVKSLLLDLTLNIYNKSNSLSSDKELIRILSTEYNSADKPYNALNDYKGIQTILTQDASIQQISIYTWNTALGKAVIFIRLQMKSKKNIGSR
;
A
#
# COMPACT_ATOMS: atom_id res chain seq x y z
N MET A 1 7.58 55.21 34.78
CA MET A 1 6.30 55.30 34.05
C MET A 1 6.58 54.94 32.60
N TYR A 2 6.14 53.77 32.17
CA TYR A 2 6.40 53.24 30.82
C TYR A 2 5.59 54.06 29.81
N VAL A 3 6.28 54.78 28.92
CA VAL A 3 5.62 55.49 27.83
C VAL A 3 5.35 54.49 26.72
N THR A 4 4.09 54.11 26.60
CA THR A 4 3.53 53.36 25.48
C THR A 4 3.69 54.19 24.21
N VAL A 5 4.62 53.78 23.34
CA VAL A 5 4.64 54.22 21.94
C VAL A 5 3.41 53.60 21.28
N THR A 6 2.33 54.38 21.24
CA THR A 6 1.03 53.95 20.76
C THR A 6 1.10 53.65 19.25
N LYS A 7 0.42 52.55 18.87
CA LYS A 7 0.29 51.94 17.54
C LYS A 7 0.04 52.87 16.34
N THR A 8 -0.25 54.16 16.57
CA THR A 8 -0.58 55.13 15.51
C THR A 8 0.59 55.47 14.59
N GLN A 9 1.84 55.40 15.06
CA GLN A 9 2.99 55.60 14.16
C GLN A 9 3.20 54.42 13.21
N ALA A 10 3.07 53.17 13.69
CA ALA A 10 3.30 51.97 12.88
C ALA A 10 2.38 51.86 11.66
N TYR A 11 1.11 52.27 11.79
CA TYR A 11 0.18 52.30 10.65
C TYR A 11 0.54 53.39 9.63
N GLY A 12 1.05 54.55 10.07
CA GLY A 12 1.50 55.62 9.15
C GLY A 12 2.68 55.18 8.28
N TRP A 13 3.64 54.44 8.85
CA TRP A 13 4.77 53.87 8.12
C TRP A 13 4.34 52.79 7.12
N GLN A 14 3.41 51.89 7.49
CA GLN A 14 2.87 50.86 6.58
C GLN A 14 1.96 51.41 5.47
N MET A 15 1.19 52.46 5.76
CA MET A 15 0.38 53.14 4.75
C MET A 15 1.28 53.86 3.74
N GLY A 16 2.30 54.57 4.21
CA GLY A 16 3.27 55.26 3.36
C GLY A 16 4.01 54.30 2.41
N GLU A 17 4.40 53.11 2.88
CA GLU A 17 5.09 52.13 2.05
C GLU A 17 4.21 51.56 0.93
N ASN A 18 2.96 51.19 1.23
CA ASN A 18 2.02 50.71 0.22
C ASN A 18 1.65 51.80 -0.81
N ILE A 19 1.42 53.03 -0.36
CA ILE A 19 1.14 54.17 -1.24
C ILE A 19 2.35 54.47 -2.12
N MET A 20 3.57 54.40 -1.59
CA MET A 20 4.79 54.60 -2.38
C MET A 20 5.01 53.46 -3.39
N LYS A 21 4.76 52.21 -3.04
CA LYS A 21 4.86 51.07 -3.96
C LYS A 21 3.83 51.17 -5.09
N GLN A 22 2.59 51.55 -4.76
CA GLN A 22 1.53 51.81 -5.73
C GLN A 22 1.90 52.97 -6.66
N ARG A 23 2.36 54.12 -6.12
CA ARG A 23 2.84 55.26 -6.92
C ARG A 23 4.04 54.92 -7.80
N ARG A 24 4.97 54.09 -7.32
CA ARG A 24 6.10 53.59 -8.11
C ARG A 24 5.62 52.75 -9.29
N PHE A 25 4.62 51.88 -9.09
CA PHE A 25 4.03 51.10 -10.17
C PHE A 25 3.31 51.99 -11.20
N GLN A 26 2.55 52.98 -10.73
CA GLN A 26 1.90 53.97 -11.60
C GLN A 26 2.91 54.76 -12.44
N ASN A 27 4.04 55.17 -11.84
CA ASN A 27 5.11 55.91 -12.51
C ASN A 27 5.89 55.08 -13.54
N LEU A 28 5.98 53.76 -13.34
CA LEU A 28 6.58 52.84 -14.33
C LEU A 28 5.67 52.69 -15.56
N ILE A 29 4.35 52.66 -15.36
CA ILE A 29 3.37 52.57 -16.45
C ILE A 29 3.29 53.89 -17.22
N THR A 30 3.35 55.04 -16.54
CA THR A 30 3.20 56.37 -17.18
C THR A 30 4.35 56.76 -18.12
N LYS A 31 5.55 56.19 -17.95
CA LYS A 31 6.69 56.42 -18.86
C LYS A 31 6.51 55.78 -20.24
N ILE A 32 5.54 54.88 -20.39
CA ILE A 32 5.23 54.20 -21.65
C ILE A 32 4.29 55.08 -22.49
N LYS A 33 4.44 55.14 -23.82
CA LYS A 33 3.49 55.86 -24.70
C LYS A 33 2.05 55.39 -24.44
N VAL A 34 1.10 56.33 -24.31
CA VAL A 34 -0.31 56.08 -23.93
C VAL A 34 -0.97 54.94 -24.74
N GLN A 35 -0.68 54.84 -26.03
CA GLN A 35 -1.16 53.73 -26.89
C GLN A 35 -0.76 52.35 -26.35
N LYS A 36 0.49 52.17 -25.93
CA LYS A 36 0.99 50.90 -25.38
C LYS A 36 0.43 50.61 -23.98
N GLN A 37 0.15 51.64 -23.18
CA GLN A 37 -0.49 51.47 -21.87
C GLN A 37 -1.89 50.86 -22.01
N LEU A 38 -2.68 51.34 -22.98
CA LEU A 38 -4.03 50.84 -23.25
C LEU A 38 -4.01 49.36 -23.64
N TYR A 39 -3.09 48.96 -24.53
CA TYR A 39 -2.92 47.55 -24.91
C TYR A 39 -2.51 46.66 -23.72
N ILE A 40 -1.65 47.15 -22.82
CA ILE A 40 -1.22 46.40 -21.63
C ILE A 40 -2.40 46.17 -20.67
N ILE A 41 -3.21 47.21 -20.40
CA ILE A 41 -4.37 47.08 -19.51
C ILE A 41 -5.39 46.12 -20.09
N TYR A 42 -5.66 46.22 -21.40
CA TYR A 42 -6.56 45.31 -22.09
C TYR A 42 -6.07 43.86 -22.02
N PHE A 43 -4.78 43.63 -22.27
CA PHE A 43 -4.17 42.31 -22.16
C PHE A 43 -4.28 41.73 -20.76
N ILE A 44 -3.95 42.50 -19.73
CA ILE A 44 -4.03 42.06 -18.33
C ILE A 44 -5.48 41.75 -17.94
N ALA A 45 -6.43 42.61 -18.32
CA ALA A 45 -7.85 42.42 -18.04
C ALA A 45 -8.40 41.12 -18.64
N MET A 46 -7.92 40.74 -19.82
CA MET A 46 -8.26 39.47 -20.46
C MET A 46 -7.50 38.29 -19.83
N PHE A 47 -6.21 38.46 -19.53
CA PHE A 47 -5.36 37.36 -19.07
C PHE A 47 -5.65 36.92 -17.63
N ILE A 48 -5.97 37.85 -16.72
CA ILE A 48 -6.27 37.54 -15.31
C ILE A 48 -7.36 36.47 -15.14
N PRO A 49 -8.54 36.56 -15.78
CA PRO A 49 -9.58 35.54 -15.62
C PRO A 49 -9.13 34.19 -16.21
N PHE A 50 -8.44 34.17 -17.36
CA PHE A 50 -7.91 32.93 -17.94
C PHE A 50 -6.88 32.26 -17.03
N ALA A 51 -5.93 33.04 -16.48
CA ALA A 51 -4.93 32.53 -15.56
C ALA A 51 -5.55 32.06 -14.24
N SER A 52 -6.55 32.78 -13.72
CA SER A 52 -7.27 32.40 -12.49
C SER A 52 -8.00 31.07 -12.66
N ILE A 53 -8.73 30.90 -13.76
CA ILE A 53 -9.48 29.66 -14.04
C ILE A 53 -8.52 28.50 -14.25
N GLY A 54 -7.47 28.69 -15.07
CA GLY A 54 -6.47 27.66 -15.31
C GLY A 54 -5.74 27.25 -14.03
N GLY A 55 -5.34 28.23 -13.21
CA GLY A 55 -4.72 27.98 -11.90
C GLY A 55 -5.63 27.20 -10.98
N TYR A 56 -6.88 27.65 -10.80
CA TYR A 56 -7.86 26.97 -9.96
C TYR A 56 -8.05 25.51 -10.38
N LEU A 57 -8.20 25.26 -11.69
CA LEU A 57 -8.38 23.92 -12.21
C LEU A 57 -7.17 23.03 -11.90
N VAL A 58 -5.95 23.52 -12.14
CA VAL A 58 -4.71 22.78 -11.82
C VAL A 58 -4.60 22.47 -10.34
N PHE A 59 -4.88 23.44 -9.46
CA PHE A 59 -4.84 23.23 -8.01
C PHE A 59 -5.87 22.19 -7.56
N ASN A 60 -7.10 22.29 -8.06
CA ASN A 60 -8.18 21.38 -7.72
C ASN A 60 -7.89 19.95 -8.22
N THR A 61 -7.53 19.81 -9.50
CA THR A 61 -7.17 18.51 -10.09
C THR A 61 -5.99 17.89 -9.37
N ARG A 62 -4.98 18.68 -8.99
CA ARG A 62 -3.86 18.19 -8.19
C ARG A 62 -4.34 17.64 -6.85
N SER A 63 -5.18 18.38 -6.13
CA SER A 63 -5.73 17.92 -4.85
C SER A 63 -6.49 16.60 -4.99
N LEU A 64 -7.40 16.53 -5.97
CA LEU A 64 -8.21 15.34 -6.23
C LEU A 64 -7.36 14.12 -6.61
N LEU A 65 -6.32 14.32 -7.43
CA LEU A 65 -5.41 13.23 -7.78
C LEU A 65 -4.63 12.73 -6.57
N PHE A 66 -4.11 13.64 -5.74
CA PHE A 66 -3.37 13.25 -4.53
C PHE A 66 -4.25 12.48 -3.55
N GLU A 67 -5.45 13.00 -3.27
CA GLU A 67 -6.43 12.33 -2.41
C GLU A 67 -6.79 10.95 -2.96
N HIS A 68 -7.06 10.85 -4.27
CA HIS A 68 -7.39 9.58 -4.90
C HIS A 68 -6.26 8.55 -4.80
N TYR A 69 -5.01 8.96 -5.06
CA TYR A 69 -3.86 8.05 -4.94
C TYR A 69 -3.58 7.66 -3.48
N GLU A 70 -3.83 8.56 -2.53
CA GLU A 70 -3.70 8.26 -1.11
C GLU A 70 -4.74 7.23 -0.66
N GLU A 71 -6.01 7.43 -1.03
CA GLU A 71 -7.09 6.49 -0.75
C GLU A 71 -6.84 5.13 -1.41
N GLN A 72 -6.39 5.12 -2.66
CA GLN A 72 -6.06 3.89 -3.38
C GLN A 72 -4.92 3.14 -2.68
N ALA A 73 -3.83 3.82 -2.33
CA ALA A 73 -2.71 3.22 -1.62
C ALA A 73 -3.13 2.69 -0.24
N TYR A 74 -3.98 3.42 0.48
CA TYR A 74 -4.52 2.97 1.76
C TYR A 74 -5.40 1.72 1.62
N SER A 75 -6.30 1.71 0.63
CA SER A 75 -7.18 0.57 0.33
C SER A 75 -6.39 -0.68 -0.06
N ASP A 76 -5.36 -0.54 -0.89
CA ASP A 76 -4.48 -1.64 -1.28
C ASP A 76 -3.71 -2.19 -0.07
N ASN A 77 -3.22 -1.32 0.81
CA ASN A 77 -2.56 -1.73 2.05
C ASN A 77 -3.52 -2.51 2.97
N LEU A 78 -4.77 -2.07 3.12
CA LEU A 78 -5.78 -2.80 3.88
C LEU A 78 -6.07 -4.17 3.27
N ARG A 79 -6.18 -4.24 1.94
CA ARG A 79 -6.40 -5.50 1.23
C ARG A 79 -5.25 -6.48 1.45
N VAL A 80 -4.01 -6.01 1.34
CA VAL A 80 -2.82 -6.84 1.58
C VAL A 80 -2.80 -7.35 3.03
N LYS A 81 -3.11 -6.50 4.01
CA LYS A 81 -3.22 -6.92 5.42
C LYS A 81 -4.27 -8.00 5.63
N SER A 82 -5.46 -7.83 5.04
CA SER A 82 -6.53 -8.83 5.12
C SER A 82 -6.08 -10.15 4.50
N LEU A 83 -5.48 -10.11 3.31
CA LEU A 83 -5.00 -11.30 2.63
C LEU A 83 -3.93 -12.03 3.45
N LEU A 84 -2.98 -11.31 4.04
CA LEU A 84 -1.96 -11.90 4.91
C LEU A 84 -2.55 -12.53 6.16
N LEU A 85 -3.56 -11.89 6.77
CA LEU A 85 -4.28 -12.43 7.91
C LEU A 85 -5.01 -13.72 7.54
N ASP A 86 -5.77 -13.71 6.44
CA ASP A 86 -6.52 -14.86 5.95
C ASP A 86 -5.59 -16.03 5.62
N LEU A 87 -4.45 -15.76 4.96
CA LEU A 87 -3.42 -16.78 4.69
C LEU A 87 -2.84 -17.34 5.98
N THR A 88 -2.51 -16.49 6.95
CA THR A 88 -1.94 -16.91 8.23
C THR A 88 -2.93 -17.75 9.02
N LEU A 89 -4.20 -17.34 9.09
CA LEU A 89 -5.27 -18.08 9.75
C LEU A 89 -5.51 -19.42 9.05
N ASN A 90 -5.54 -19.45 7.72
CA ASN A 90 -5.70 -20.67 6.95
C ASN A 90 -4.55 -21.67 7.23
N ILE A 91 -3.30 -21.21 7.19
CA ILE A 91 -2.11 -22.03 7.51
C ILE A 91 -2.16 -22.50 8.97
N TYR A 92 -2.48 -21.62 9.91
CA TYR A 92 -2.62 -21.95 11.33
C TYR A 92 -3.69 -23.02 11.55
N ASN A 93 -4.87 -22.85 10.96
CA ASN A 93 -5.98 -23.79 11.10
C ASN A 93 -5.63 -25.16 10.51
N LYS A 94 -4.98 -25.21 9.35
CA LYS A 94 -4.48 -26.47 8.75
C LYS A 94 -3.42 -27.13 9.62
N SER A 95 -2.46 -26.35 10.13
CA SER A 95 -1.43 -26.85 11.04
C SER A 95 -2.04 -27.41 12.33
N ASN A 96 -2.98 -26.68 12.93
CA ASN A 96 -3.66 -27.09 14.15
C ASN A 96 -4.53 -28.33 13.93
N SER A 97 -5.23 -28.42 12.80
CA SER A 97 -6.00 -29.61 12.41
C SER A 97 -5.09 -30.81 12.24
N LEU A 98 -3.90 -30.65 11.63
CA LEU A 98 -2.94 -31.73 11.46
C LEU A 98 -2.33 -32.15 12.80
N SER A 99 -1.91 -31.19 13.64
CA SER A 99 -1.29 -31.49 14.94
C SER A 99 -2.25 -32.10 15.96
N SER A 100 -3.56 -31.87 15.80
CA SER A 100 -4.61 -32.44 16.66
C SER A 100 -5.28 -33.68 16.07
N ASP A 101 -4.86 -34.11 14.88
CA ASP A 101 -5.39 -35.31 14.23
C ASP A 101 -5.00 -36.56 15.04
N LYS A 102 -6.02 -37.24 15.58
CA LYS A 102 -5.85 -38.42 16.43
C LYS A 102 -5.18 -39.58 15.69
N GLU A 103 -5.46 -39.75 14.41
CA GLU A 103 -4.86 -40.81 13.60
C GLU A 103 -3.36 -40.54 13.41
N LEU A 104 -3.02 -39.30 13.04
CA LEU A 104 -1.63 -38.89 12.89
C LEU A 104 -0.87 -38.98 14.21
N ILE A 105 -1.43 -38.46 15.31
CA ILE A 105 -0.83 -38.59 16.65
C ILE A 105 -0.59 -40.05 17.00
N ARG A 106 -1.57 -40.93 16.76
CA ARG A 106 -1.44 -42.37 17.01
C ARG A 106 -0.30 -42.98 16.20
N ILE A 107 -0.22 -42.69 14.90
CA ILE A 107 0.88 -43.18 14.03
C ILE A 107 2.23 -42.67 14.54
N LEU A 108 2.31 -41.38 14.87
CA LEU A 108 3.55 -40.74 15.35
C LEU A 108 3.99 -41.25 16.74
N SER A 109 3.05 -41.71 17.57
CA SER A 109 3.30 -42.16 18.95
C SER A 109 3.41 -43.68 19.08
N THR A 110 3.16 -44.44 18.00
CA THR A 110 3.24 -45.90 18.03
C THR A 110 4.70 -46.37 17.99
N GLU A 111 5.06 -47.28 18.89
CA GLU A 111 6.31 -48.02 18.80
C GLU A 111 6.14 -49.18 17.82
N TYR A 112 6.98 -49.19 16.78
CA TYR A 112 6.91 -50.20 15.72
C TYR A 112 7.98 -51.26 15.93
N ASN A 113 7.55 -52.50 16.15
CA ASN A 113 8.45 -53.64 16.37
C ASN A 113 9.12 -54.18 15.08
N SER A 114 8.89 -53.56 13.93
CA SER A 114 9.39 -54.00 12.63
C SER A 114 9.59 -52.78 11.72
N ALA A 115 10.71 -52.77 10.99
CA ALA A 115 11.20 -51.63 10.22
C ALA A 115 10.25 -51.18 9.09
N ASP A 116 9.41 -52.06 8.55
CA ASP A 116 8.56 -51.76 7.38
C ASP A 116 7.16 -51.24 7.76
N LYS A 117 6.70 -51.56 8.98
CA LYS A 117 5.39 -51.14 9.50
C LYS A 117 5.20 -49.62 9.64
N PRO A 118 6.20 -48.82 10.05
CA PRO A 118 6.01 -47.37 10.17
C PRO A 118 5.82 -46.69 8.81
N TYR A 119 6.51 -47.15 7.77
CA TYR A 119 6.39 -46.58 6.43
C TYR A 119 5.00 -46.82 5.83
N ASN A 120 4.45 -48.02 6.00
CA ASN A 120 3.11 -48.36 5.54
C ASN A 120 2.05 -47.53 6.28
N ALA A 121 2.15 -47.41 7.61
CA ALA A 121 1.22 -46.60 8.39
C ALA A 121 1.23 -45.11 8.00
N LEU A 122 2.40 -44.56 7.64
CA LEU A 122 2.53 -43.18 7.17
C LEU A 122 1.97 -42.99 5.75
N ASN A 123 2.16 -43.98 4.87
CA ASN A 123 1.68 -43.94 3.49
C ASN A 123 0.15 -44.10 3.40
N ASP A 124 -0.45 -44.82 4.35
CA ASP A 124 -1.91 -44.97 4.45
C ASP A 124 -2.60 -43.69 4.95
N TYR A 125 -1.87 -42.82 5.66
CA TYR A 125 -2.40 -41.55 6.17
C TYR A 125 -2.61 -40.52 5.06
N LYS A 126 -3.87 -40.28 4.68
CA LYS A 126 -4.23 -39.36 3.58
C LYS A 126 -4.36 -37.89 3.97
N GLY A 127 -4.28 -37.54 5.25
CA GLY A 127 -4.51 -36.18 5.73
C GLY A 127 -3.56 -35.16 5.09
N ILE A 128 -2.28 -35.48 5.01
CA ILE A 128 -1.24 -34.61 4.40
C ILE A 128 -1.52 -34.41 2.91
N GLN A 129 -1.76 -35.50 2.18
CA GLN A 129 -1.99 -35.44 0.73
C GLN A 129 -3.28 -34.69 0.40
N THR A 130 -4.30 -34.79 1.25
CA THR A 130 -5.54 -34.02 1.12
C THR A 130 -5.28 -32.52 1.22
N ILE A 131 -4.52 -32.07 2.24
CA ILE A 131 -4.16 -30.66 2.40
C ILE A 131 -3.36 -30.15 1.19
N LEU A 132 -2.35 -30.91 0.76
CA LEU A 132 -1.50 -30.56 -0.37
C LEU A 132 -2.25 -30.53 -1.72
N THR A 133 -3.29 -31.35 -1.88
CA THR A 133 -4.11 -31.37 -3.11
C THR A 133 -5.14 -30.23 -3.13
N GLN A 134 -5.68 -29.87 -1.96
CA GLN A 134 -6.71 -28.83 -1.85
C GLN A 134 -6.13 -27.42 -1.86
N ASP A 135 -4.89 -27.25 -1.42
CA ASP A 135 -4.25 -25.94 -1.31
C ASP A 135 -2.97 -25.87 -2.14
N ALA A 136 -3.10 -25.31 -3.34
CA ALA A 136 -1.97 -25.11 -4.21
C ALA A 136 -0.91 -24.19 -3.60
N SER A 137 -1.24 -23.29 -2.66
CA SER A 137 -0.23 -22.40 -2.06
C SER A 137 0.80 -23.15 -1.21
N ILE A 138 0.48 -24.37 -0.77
CA ILE A 138 1.33 -25.18 0.10
C ILE A 138 2.17 -26.13 -0.76
N GLN A 139 3.46 -25.84 -0.86
CA GLN A 139 4.39 -26.68 -1.62
C GLN A 139 4.77 -27.98 -0.90
N GLN A 140 4.95 -27.92 0.42
CA GLN A 140 5.46 -29.03 1.23
C GLN A 140 4.96 -28.91 2.67
N ILE A 141 4.73 -30.06 3.30
CA ILE A 141 4.46 -30.19 4.75
C ILE A 141 5.52 -31.12 5.33
N SER A 142 6.21 -30.68 6.37
CA SER A 142 7.23 -31.47 7.09
C SER A 142 6.80 -31.65 8.55
N ILE A 143 6.87 -32.89 9.05
CA ILE A 143 6.50 -33.22 10.42
C ILE A 143 7.77 -33.65 11.16
N TYR A 144 8.00 -33.07 12.34
CA TYR A 144 9.13 -33.42 13.21
C TYR A 144 8.61 -34.21 14.40
N THR A 145 9.23 -35.37 14.67
CA THR A 145 8.85 -36.28 15.76
C THR A 145 10.08 -36.77 16.51
N TRP A 146 9.93 -37.04 17.81
CA TRP A 146 10.95 -37.67 18.65
C TRP A 146 10.94 -39.20 18.57
N ASN A 147 9.93 -39.79 17.91
CA ASN A 147 9.85 -41.23 17.73
C ASN A 147 10.93 -41.70 16.75
N THR A 148 12.00 -42.29 17.29
CA THR A 148 13.16 -42.77 16.52
C THR A 148 12.84 -44.01 15.68
N ALA A 149 11.76 -44.74 15.99
CA ALA A 149 11.30 -45.89 15.22
C ALA A 149 10.79 -45.49 13.81
N LEU A 150 10.42 -44.22 13.61
CA LEU A 150 9.97 -43.68 12.33
C LEU A 150 11.12 -43.23 11.41
N GLY A 151 12.38 -43.35 11.86
CA GLY A 151 13.53 -42.73 11.21
C GLY A 151 13.41 -41.21 11.17
N LYS A 152 14.32 -40.52 10.46
CA LYS A 152 14.06 -39.13 10.04
C LYS A 152 12.89 -39.18 9.05
N ALA A 153 11.66 -39.13 9.57
CA ALA A 153 10.44 -39.11 8.78
C ALA A 153 10.34 -37.77 8.03
N VAL A 154 11.20 -37.61 7.02
CA VAL A 154 11.11 -36.53 6.05
C VAL A 154 10.14 -37.03 4.98
N ILE A 155 8.87 -36.67 5.15
CA ILE A 155 7.84 -36.93 4.14
C ILE A 155 8.16 -36.05 2.93
N PHE A 156 8.79 -36.62 1.90
CA PHE A 156 9.04 -35.95 0.62
C PHE A 156 7.84 -36.11 -0.30
N ILE A 157 6.83 -35.23 -0.18
CA ILE A 157 5.83 -35.09 -1.25
C ILE A 157 6.24 -33.90 -2.11
N ARG A 158 6.92 -34.21 -3.23
CA ARG A 158 7.30 -33.23 -4.25
C ARG A 158 6.11 -32.92 -5.15
N LEU A 159 5.30 -31.92 -4.80
CA LEU A 159 4.35 -31.35 -5.77
C LEU A 159 5.07 -30.36 -6.68
N GLN A 160 5.36 -30.79 -7.91
CA GLN A 160 5.74 -29.88 -8.99
C GLN A 160 4.50 -29.13 -9.44
N MET A 161 4.43 -27.83 -9.18
CA MET A 161 3.42 -26.98 -9.81
C MET A 161 3.63 -26.95 -11.31
N LYS A 162 2.66 -27.48 -12.07
CA LYS A 162 2.57 -27.26 -13.52
C LYS A 162 2.17 -25.80 -13.75
N SER A 163 3.14 -24.98 -14.15
CA SER A 163 2.91 -23.62 -14.62
C SER A 163 1.86 -23.62 -15.73
N LYS A 164 0.70 -23.01 -15.45
CA LYS A 164 -0.35 -22.78 -16.44
C LYS A 164 0.10 -21.62 -17.32
N LYS A 165 0.85 -21.93 -18.37
CA LYS A 165 1.18 -21.00 -19.46
C LYS A 165 -0.13 -20.58 -20.12
N ASN A 166 -0.68 -19.43 -19.70
CA ASN A 166 -1.81 -18.82 -20.35
C ASN A 166 -1.30 -18.20 -21.66
N ILE A 167 -1.46 -18.93 -22.75
CA ILE A 167 -1.30 -18.40 -24.11
C ILE A 167 -2.53 -17.55 -24.36
N GLY A 168 -2.44 -16.27 -24.02
CA GLY A 168 -3.33 -15.25 -24.56
C GLY A 168 -2.83 -14.87 -25.96
N SER A 169 -3.19 -15.67 -26.96
CA SER A 169 -3.21 -15.22 -28.35
C SER A 169 -4.64 -14.77 -28.66
N ARG A 170 -4.83 -13.45 -28.76
CA ARG A 170 -5.68 -12.79 -29.76
C ARG A 170 -5.64 -11.29 -29.56
#